data_AF-A0A0F2JMB7-F1
#
_entry.id   AF-A0A0F2JMB7-F1
#
_cell.length_a   1.000
_cell.length_b   1.000
_cell.length_c   1.000
_cell.angle_alpha   90.00
_cell.angle_beta   90.00
_cell.angle_gamma   90.00
#
_symmetry.space_group_name_H-M   'P 1'
#
loop_
_entity.id
_entity.type
_entity.pdbx_description
1 polymer ?
#
loop_
_entity_poly.entity_id
_entity_poly.type
_entity_poly.pdbx_seq_one_letter_code
_entity_poly.pdbx_strand_id
1 'polypeptide(L)' 'MVESDKYCVDVLIQVAAVRAAINRVGTIVFEHHSRECMRNAVENNDQEASIEELIGVLTKFIK' A
#
# COMPACT_ATOMS: atom_id res chain seq x y z
N MET A 1 -17.50 10.78 -16.81
CA MET A 1 -17.50 12.07 -16.09
C MET A 1 -16.91 13.17 -16.95
N VAL A 2 -15.65 13.02 -17.40
CA VAL A 2 -15.01 13.96 -18.34
C VAL A 2 -15.75 13.99 -19.68
N GLU A 3 -16.04 12.82 -20.27
CA GLU A 3 -16.84 12.71 -21.51
C GLU A 3 -18.26 13.31 -21.41
N SER A 4 -18.74 13.54 -20.19
CA SER A 4 -20.06 14.10 -19.91
C SER A 4 -19.98 15.53 -19.37
N ASP A 5 -18.84 16.22 -19.52
CA ASP A 5 -18.56 17.58 -19.05
C ASP A 5 -19.02 17.86 -17.60
N LYS A 6 -18.80 16.88 -16.70
CA LYS A 6 -19.07 17.05 -15.27
C LYS A 6 -18.17 18.13 -14.67
N TYR A 7 -18.67 18.84 -13.65
CA TYR A 7 -17.93 19.89 -12.97
C TYR A 7 -16.58 19.39 -12.46
N CYS A 8 -15.52 20.16 -12.69
CA CYS A 8 -14.14 19.75 -12.39
C CYS A 8 -13.95 19.33 -10.93
N VAL A 9 -14.63 19.99 -10.00
CA VAL A 9 -14.54 19.65 -8.56
C VAL A 9 -15.10 18.24 -8.30
N ASP A 10 -16.20 17.86 -8.94
CA ASP A 10 -16.78 16.52 -8.80
C ASP A 10 -15.82 15.44 -9.32
N VAL A 11 -15.16 15.71 -10.46
CA VAL A 11 -14.14 14.81 -11.03
C VAL A 11 -12.97 14.67 -10.05
N LEU A 12 -12.48 15.77 -9.48
CA LEU A 12 -11.38 15.75 -8.50
C LEU A 12 -11.75 14.97 -7.23
N ILE A 13 -12.99 15.07 -6.75
CA ILE A 13 -13.49 14.27 -5.63
C ILE A 13 -13.44 12.76 -5.96
N GLN A 14 -13.86 12.37 -7.17
CA GLN A 14 -13.80 10.96 -7.57
C GLN A 14 -12.36 10.46 -7.77
N VAL A 15 -11.47 11.29 -8.30
CA VAL A 15 -10.03 10.97 -8.35
C VAL A 15 -9.47 10.77 -6.95
N ALA A 16 -9.82 11.62 -5.99
CA ALA A 16 -9.42 11.46 -4.59
C ALA A 16 -9.96 10.16 -3.97
N ALA A 17 -11.22 9.80 -4.29
CA ALA A 17 -11.82 8.54 -3.84
C ALA A 17 -11.07 7.32 -4.38
N VAL A 18 -10.71 7.31 -5.68
CA VAL A 18 -9.92 6.23 -6.29
C VAL A 18 -8.54 6.13 -5.64
N ARG A 19 -7.86 7.26 -5.42
CA ARG A 19 -6.56 7.27 -4.72
C ARG A 19 -6.66 6.71 -3.30
N ALA A 20 -7.71 7.05 -2.56
CA ALA A 20 -7.95 6.51 -1.23
C ALA A 20 -8.19 4.99 -1.26
N ALA A 21 -8.95 4.50 -2.25
CA ALA A 21 -9.18 3.07 -2.44
C ALA A 21 -7.87 2.32 -2.75
N ILE A 22 -7.03 2.86 -3.65
CA ILE A 22 -5.72 2.29 -4.00
C ILE A 22 -4.81 2.22 -2.77
N ASN A 23 -4.72 3.30 -1.99
CA ASN A 23 -3.92 3.33 -0.75
C ASN A 23 -4.39 2.27 0.25
N ARG A 24 -5.71 2.08 0.37
CA ARG A 24 -6.28 1.04 1.25
C ARG A 24 -5.92 -0.36 0.77
N VAL A 25 -6.04 -0.64 -0.53
CA VAL A 25 -5.63 -1.93 -1.09
C VAL A 25 -4.15 -2.18 -0.84
N GLY A 26 -3.29 -1.19 -1.09
CA GLY A 26 -1.86 -1.30 -0.83
C GLY A 26 -1.54 -1.58 0.64
N THR A 27 -2.26 -0.95 1.56
CA THR A 27 -2.12 -1.20 3.01
C THR A 27 -2.48 -2.64 3.38
N ILE A 28 -3.57 -3.18 2.82
CA ILE A 28 -3.99 -4.58 3.05
C ILE A 28 -2.93 -5.56 2.55
N VAL A 29 -2.39 -5.32 1.36
CA VAL A 29 -1.33 -6.16 0.78
C VAL A 29 -0.05 -6.09 1.61
N PHE A 30 0.34 -4.88 2.04
CA PHE A 30 1.49 -4.69 2.91
C PHE A 30 1.33 -5.43 4.24
N GLU A 31 0.18 -5.29 4.91
CA GLU A 31 -0.10 -5.98 6.18
C GLU A 31 0.02 -7.49 6.03
N HIS A 32 -0.57 -8.06 4.97
CA HIS A 32 -0.47 -9.49 4.71
C HIS A 32 0.99 -9.93 4.52
N HIS A 33 1.76 -9.20 3.71
CA HIS A 33 3.17 -9.48 3.50
C HIS A 33 3.98 -9.36 4.79
N SER A 34 3.76 -8.33 5.62
CA SER A 34 4.47 -8.16 6.89
C SER A 34 4.25 -9.31 7.86
N ARG A 35 3.02 -9.82 7.96
CA ARG A 35 2.71 -10.96 8.84
C ARG A 35 3.45 -12.23 8.41
N GLU A 36 3.43 -12.53 7.12
CA GLU A 36 4.06 -13.72 6.55
C GLU A 36 5.59 -13.63 6.61
N CYS A 37 6.15 -12.48 6.24
CA CYS A 37 7.59 -12.21 6.31
C CYS A 37 8.12 -12.39 7.74
N MET A 38 7.47 -11.76 8.74
CA MET A 38 7.88 -11.89 10.14
C MET A 38 7.73 -13.30 10.70
N ARG A 39 6.68 -14.03 10.29
CA ARG A 39 6.53 -15.44 10.69
C ARG A 39 7.69 -16.29 10.18
N ASN A 40 8.01 -16.16 8.89
CA ASN A 40 9.11 -16.89 8.27
C ASN A 40 10.47 -16.50 8.85
N ALA A 41 10.64 -15.22 9.22
CA ALA A 41 11.85 -14.73 9.85
C ALA A 41 12.12 -15.41 11.21
N VAL A 42 11.08 -15.62 12.01
CA VAL A 42 11.19 -16.32 13.30
C VAL A 42 11.49 -17.81 13.10
N GLU A 43 10.82 -18.46 12.15
CA GLU A 43 11.05 -19.89 11.84
C GLU A 43 12.48 -20.16 11.34
N ASN A 44 13.08 -19.21 10.61
CA ASN A 44 14.41 -19.35 10.02
C ASN A 44 15.54 -18.66 10.80
N ASN A 45 15.26 -18.00 11.92
CA ASN A 45 16.21 -17.14 12.67
C ASN A 45 16.86 -16.04 11.80
N ASP A 46 16.07 -15.40 10.94
CA ASP A 46 16.51 -14.36 10.00
C ASP A 46 15.74 -13.03 10.20
N GLN A 47 15.59 -12.64 11.47
CA GLN A 47 14.78 -11.47 11.84
C GLN A 47 15.32 -10.17 11.24
N GLU A 48 16.64 -9.95 11.25
CA GLU A 48 17.17 -8.65 10.81
C GLU A 48 17.11 -8.42 9.31
N ALA A 49 17.41 -9.44 8.49
CA ALA A 49 17.28 -9.29 7.03
C ALA A 49 15.81 -9.05 6.65
N SER A 50 14.87 -9.73 7.32
CA SER A 50 13.44 -9.56 7.11
C SER A 50 12.93 -8.18 7.53
N ILE A 51 13.45 -7.62 8.62
CA ILE A 51 13.16 -6.23 9.04
C ILE A 51 13.69 -5.23 8.00
N GLU A 52 14.91 -5.43 7.50
CA GLU A 52 15.51 -4.56 6.48
C GLU A 52 14.70 -4.59 5.16
N GLU A 53 14.26 -5.79 4.74
CA GLU A 53 13.35 -5.95 3.60
C GLU A 53 12.05 -5.17 3.82
N LEU A 54 11.40 -5.35 4.97
CA LEU A 54 10.14 -4.69 5.31
C LEU A 54 10.26 -3.17 5.30
N ILE A 55 11.34 -2.63 5.86
CA ILE A 55 11.63 -1.18 5.83
C ILE A 55 11.82 -0.72 4.39
N GLY A 56 12.53 -1.50 3.56
CA GLY A 56 12.72 -1.22 2.14
C GLY A 56 11.41 -1.18 1.35
N VAL A 57 10.52 -2.14 1.59
CA VAL A 57 9.17 -2.19 0.99
C VAL A 57 8.33 -1.00 1.45
N LEU A 58 8.29 -0.72 2.76
CA LEU A 58 7.53 0.39 3.32
C LEU A 58 7.98 1.74 2.77
N THR A 59 9.28 1.96 2.66
CA THR A 59 9.87 3.18 2.10
C THR A 59 9.46 3.40 0.64
N LYS A 60 9.36 2.31 -0.15
CA LYS A 60 8.89 2.38 -1.53
C LYS A 60 7.37 2.59 -1.61
N PHE A 61 6.62 2.08 -0.63
CA PHE A 61 5.16 2.16 -0.61
C PHE A 61 4.62 3.54 -0.18
N ILE A 62 5.32 4.23 0.73
CA ILE A 62 4.91 5.55 1.23
C ILE A 62 5.29 6.69 0.25
N LYS A 63 6.27 6.47 -0.63
CA LYS A 63 6.63 7.43 -1.69
C LYS A 63 5.51 7.64 -2.68
#